data_AF-A0A3N0WK14-F1
#
_entry.id   AF-A0A3N0WK14-F1
#
_cell.length_a   1.000
_cell.length_b   1.000
_cell.length_c   1.000
_cell.angle_alpha   90.00
_cell.angle_beta   90.00
_cell.angle_gamma   90.00
#
_symmetry.space_group_name_H-M   'P 1'
#
loop_
_entity.id
_entity.type
_entity.pdbx_description
1 polymer ?
#
loop_
_entity_poly.entity_id
_entity_poly.type
_entity_poly.pdbx_seq_one_letter_code
_entity_poly.pdbx_strand_id
1 'polypeptide(L)'
;MERNQNIQKEKLFDGLEEDMIKFSFTLNGKEIKISEFLNNSLRNLVKDEGVSQEDFEKIVEAGNFEKKGTLIKNYYSQEHLEIYYLINNGQIYLFAFGEFQPARYILYIEGAWYL
;
A
#
# COMPACT_ATOMS: atom_id res chain seq x y z
N MET A 1 -17.17 -15.16 11.01
CA MET A 1 -15.87 -15.65 11.51
C MET A 1 -14.89 -15.58 10.36
N GLU A 2 -13.85 -14.76 10.58
CA GLU A 2 -12.59 -14.63 9.85
C GLU A 2 -12.60 -14.81 8.33
N ARG A 3 -12.52 -13.68 7.63
CA ARG A 3 -11.70 -13.60 6.43
C ARG A 3 -10.94 -12.29 6.54
N ASN A 4 -9.96 -12.17 7.41
CA ASN A 4 -8.84 -11.30 7.09
C ASN A 4 -7.84 -12.28 6.49
N GLN A 5 -7.65 -12.23 5.17
CA GLN A 5 -6.47 -12.91 4.64
C GLN A 5 -5.29 -12.18 5.25
N ASN A 6 -4.60 -12.88 6.14
CA ASN A 6 -3.43 -12.37 6.83
C ASN A 6 -2.30 -12.36 5.79
N ILE A 7 -2.38 -11.41 4.84
CA ILE A 7 -1.28 -11.14 3.92
C ILE A 7 -0.18 -10.59 4.82
N GLN A 8 0.77 -11.47 5.13
CA GLN A 8 1.98 -11.09 5.82
C GLN A 8 2.77 -10.19 4.89
N LYS A 9 3.45 -9.21 5.47
CA LYS A 9 4.33 -8.32 4.75
C LYS A 9 5.26 -9.11 3.82
N GLU A 10 5.24 -8.79 2.54
CA GLU A 10 6.06 -9.46 1.53
C GLU A 10 6.70 -8.42 0.60
N LYS A 11 7.98 -8.63 0.28
CA LYS A 11 8.69 -7.81 -0.70
C LYS A 11 8.34 -8.30 -2.10
N LEU A 12 7.63 -7.48 -2.85
CA LEU A 12 7.23 -7.79 -4.23
C LEU A 12 8.30 -7.36 -5.23
N PHE A 13 9.00 -6.24 -4.96
CA PHE A 13 9.99 -5.68 -5.88
C PHE A 13 11.16 -5.05 -5.12
N ASP A 14 12.36 -5.17 -5.68
CA ASP A 14 13.60 -4.53 -5.23
C ASP A 14 14.56 -4.45 -6.42
N GLY A 15 14.66 -3.27 -7.05
CA GLY A 15 15.37 -3.15 -8.32
C GLY A 15 15.47 -1.71 -8.80
N LEU A 16 15.97 -1.55 -10.03
CA LEU A 16 16.15 -0.23 -10.63
C LEU A 16 14.83 0.33 -11.18
N GLU A 17 14.77 1.65 -11.37
CA GLU A 17 13.61 2.35 -11.94
C GLU A 17 13.15 1.74 -13.28
N GLU A 18 14.10 1.40 -14.16
CA GLU A 18 13.81 0.80 -15.48
C GLU A 18 13.08 -0.54 -15.38
N ASP A 19 13.41 -1.33 -14.36
CA ASP A 19 12.78 -2.62 -14.08
C ASP A 19 11.42 -2.43 -13.40
N MET A 20 11.32 -1.44 -12.51
CA MET A 20 10.10 -1.07 -11.81
C MET A 20 8.99 -0.68 -12.79
N ILE A 21 9.30 0.07 -13.86
CA ILE A 21 8.31 0.50 -14.88
C ILE A 21 7.66 -0.72 -15.57
N LYS A 22 8.42 -1.81 -15.73
CA LYS A 22 7.98 -3.04 -16.41
C LYS A 22 7.42 -4.06 -15.42
N PHE A 23 7.60 -3.84 -14.12
CA PHE A 23 7.21 -4.77 -13.08
C PHE A 23 5.70 -4.88 -12.96
N SER A 24 5.23 -6.11 -12.85
CA SER A 24 3.85 -6.45 -12.53
C SER A 24 3.84 -7.70 -11.66
N PHE A 25 2.78 -7.87 -10.89
CA PHE A 25 2.59 -9.02 -10.01
C PHE A 25 1.14 -9.48 -10.07
N THR A 26 0.88 -10.73 -9.69
CA THR A 26 -0.47 -11.27 -9.69
C THR A 26 -1.10 -11.11 -8.30
N LEU A 27 -2.29 -10.54 -8.25
CA LEU A 27 -3.09 -10.40 -7.05
C LEU A 27 -4.51 -10.91 -7.34
N ASN A 28 -4.96 -11.93 -6.61
CA ASN A 28 -6.24 -12.60 -6.86
C ASN A 28 -6.46 -13.03 -8.33
N GLY A 29 -5.41 -13.49 -9.01
CA GLY A 29 -5.49 -13.92 -10.41
C GLY A 29 -5.56 -12.78 -11.43
N LYS A 30 -5.47 -11.51 -11.01
CA LYS A 30 -5.34 -10.34 -11.88
C LYS A 30 -3.88 -9.86 -11.88
N GLU A 31 -3.35 -9.53 -13.05
CA GLU A 31 -2.08 -8.81 -13.17
C GLU A 31 -2.26 -7.35 -12.71
N ILE A 32 -1.41 -6.91 -11.79
CA ILE A 32 -1.39 -5.58 -11.21
C ILE A 32 -0.07 -4.89 -11.55
N LYS A 33 -0.16 -3.62 -11.96
CA LYS A 33 0.99 -2.73 -12.15
C LYS A 33 1.07 -1.66 -11.06
N ILE A 34 2.28 -1.18 -10.76
CA ILE A 34 2.50 -0.11 -9.77
C ILE A 34 1.68 1.15 -10.11
N SER A 35 1.56 1.47 -11.39
CA SER A 35 0.76 2.60 -11.87
C SER A 35 -0.72 2.54 -11.50
N GLU A 36 -1.27 1.36 -11.18
CA GLU A 36 -2.68 1.21 -10.79
C GLU A 36 -2.97 1.75 -9.38
N PHE A 37 -1.96 1.92 -8.51
CA PHE A 37 -2.15 2.40 -7.14
C PHE A 37 -1.27 3.59 -6.75
N LEU A 38 -0.32 4.00 -7.58
CA LEU A 38 0.64 5.07 -7.23
C LEU A 38 -0.01 6.44 -6.92
N ASN A 39 -1.23 6.68 -7.41
CA ASN A 39 -1.98 7.91 -7.12
C ASN A 39 -2.90 7.80 -5.90
N ASN A 40 -2.98 6.62 -5.30
CA ASN A 40 -3.91 6.28 -4.22
C ASN A 40 -3.19 6.27 -2.87
N SER A 41 -2.71 7.44 -2.42
CA SER A 41 -2.08 7.57 -1.10
C SER A 41 -3.08 7.17 0.00
N LEU A 42 -2.63 6.43 1.01
CA LEU A 42 -3.48 5.94 2.11
C LEU A 42 -4.29 7.06 2.79
N ARG A 43 -3.76 8.29 2.82
CA ARG A 43 -4.46 9.45 3.39
C ARG A 43 -5.83 9.72 2.75
N ASN A 44 -6.04 9.29 1.50
CA ASN A 44 -7.27 9.54 0.76
C ASN A 44 -8.31 8.43 0.94
N LEU A 45 -7.96 7.29 1.58
CA LEU A 45 -8.81 6.10 1.66
C LEU A 45 -10.20 6.38 2.26
N VAL A 46 -10.28 7.18 3.33
CA VAL A 46 -11.57 7.57 3.96
C VAL A 46 -12.46 8.35 2.99
N LYS A 47 -11.85 9.24 2.20
CA LYS A 47 -12.59 10.13 1.29
C LYS A 47 -13.03 9.40 0.03
N ASP A 48 -12.14 8.60 -0.53
CA ASP A 48 -12.32 8.00 -1.85
C ASP A 48 -13.25 6.78 -1.78
N GLU A 49 -13.20 6.04 -0.67
CA GLU A 49 -13.78 4.70 -0.58
C GLU A 49 -14.82 4.56 0.53
N GLY A 50 -15.16 5.65 1.21
CA GLY A 50 -16.19 5.66 2.25
C GLY A 50 -15.85 4.82 3.49
N VAL A 51 -14.58 4.46 3.67
CA VAL A 51 -14.09 3.74 4.85
C VAL A 51 -14.36 4.59 6.09
N SER A 52 -14.93 3.98 7.13
CA SER A 52 -15.17 4.68 8.38
C SER A 52 -13.85 5.15 9.01
N GLN A 53 -13.88 6.27 9.73
CA GLN A 53 -12.68 6.78 10.41
C GLN A 53 -12.12 5.74 11.41
N GLU A 54 -13.00 4.97 12.06
CA GLU A 54 -12.63 3.91 13.00
C GLU A 54 -11.89 2.76 12.30
N ASP A 55 -12.38 2.29 11.16
CA ASP A 55 -11.74 1.20 10.42
C ASP A 55 -10.42 1.64 9.81
N PHE A 56 -10.35 2.89 9.35
CA PHE A 56 -9.11 3.50 8.90
C PHE A 56 -8.06 3.55 10.01
N GLU A 57 -8.44 3.93 11.24
CA GLU A 57 -7.53 3.95 12.39
C GLU A 57 -7.02 2.55 12.74
N LYS A 58 -7.90 1.53 12.70
CA LYS A 58 -7.51 0.12 12.89
C LYS A 58 -6.51 -0.34 11.83
N ILE A 59 -6.71 0.06 10.57
CA ILE A 59 -5.78 -0.25 9.47
C ILE A 59 -4.40 0.36 9.74
N VAL A 60 -4.38 1.64 10.12
CA VAL A 60 -3.13 2.37 10.42
C VAL A 60 -2.40 1.76 11.60
N GLU A 61 -3.12 1.41 12.67
CA GLU A 61 -2.57 0.78 13.86
C GLU A 61 -2.04 -0.63 13.57
N ALA A 62 -2.80 -1.45 12.86
CA ALA A 62 -2.41 -2.81 12.49
C ALA A 62 -1.14 -2.84 11.62
N GLY A 63 -1.00 -1.87 10.70
CA GLY A 63 0.19 -1.71 9.87
C GLY A 63 1.37 -1.02 10.56
N ASN A 64 1.19 -0.52 11.78
CA ASN A 64 2.16 0.31 12.49
C ASN A 64 2.69 1.47 11.61
N PHE A 65 1.78 2.15 10.91
CA PHE A 65 2.17 3.20 9.96
C PHE A 65 2.37 4.54 10.64
N GLU A 66 3.45 5.22 10.27
CA GLU A 66 3.81 6.52 10.80
C GLU A 66 3.19 7.64 9.98
N LYS A 67 2.46 8.54 10.64
CA LYS A 67 1.94 9.74 9.99
C LYS A 67 3.00 10.84 9.97
N LYS A 68 3.49 11.23 8.80
CA LYS A 68 4.52 12.27 8.60
C LYS A 68 4.07 13.37 7.64
N GLY A 69 4.72 14.53 7.73
CA GLY A 69 4.45 15.69 6.88
C GLY A 69 3.91 16.89 7.66
N THR A 70 4.22 18.10 7.18
CA THR A 70 3.85 19.36 7.83
C THR A 70 2.53 19.91 7.30
N LEU A 71 2.43 20.14 5.99
CA LEU A 71 1.21 20.65 5.34
C LEU A 71 0.28 19.51 4.91
N ILE A 72 0.86 18.48 4.29
CA ILE A 72 0.12 17.32 3.82
C ILE A 72 0.66 16.11 4.58
N LYS A 73 -0.22 15.45 5.33
CA LYS A 73 0.15 14.29 6.15
C LYS A 73 -0.04 13.01 5.33
N ASN A 74 1.06 12.31 5.08
CA ASN A 74 1.11 10.98 4.47
C ASN A 74 1.37 9.92 5.54
N TYR A 75 1.14 8.67 5.18
CA TYR A 75 1.40 7.51 6.02
C TYR A 75 2.58 6.73 5.45
N TYR A 76 3.48 6.29 6.32
CA TYR A 76 4.72 5.63 5.94
C TYR A 76 4.89 4.31 6.68
N SER A 77 5.51 3.34 6.02
CA SER A 77 5.93 2.09 6.65
C SER A 77 7.09 2.34 7.62
N GLN A 78 7.44 1.29 8.37
CA GLN A 78 8.62 1.27 9.24
C GLN A 78 9.94 1.44 8.45
N GLU A 79 9.97 1.09 7.17
CA GLU A 79 11.07 1.32 6.23
C GLU A 79 11.04 2.69 5.56
N HIS A 80 10.17 3.59 6.03
CA HIS A 80 10.03 4.97 5.54
C HIS A 80 9.56 5.10 4.08
N LEU A 81 8.86 4.09 3.57
CA LEU A 81 8.20 4.12 2.26
C LEU A 81 6.75 4.58 2.41
N GLU A 82 6.23 5.37 1.46
CA GLU A 82 4.84 5.84 1.53
C GLU A 82 3.86 4.68 1.32
N ILE A 83 2.74 4.71 2.05
CA ILE A 83 1.67 3.72 1.94
C ILE A 83 0.64 4.17 0.91
N TYR A 84 0.39 3.29 -0.05
CA TYR A 84 -0.63 3.41 -1.08
C TYR A 84 -1.68 2.30 -0.92
N TYR A 85 -2.85 2.48 -1.53
CA TYR A 85 -3.91 1.49 -1.52
C TYR A 85 -4.40 1.10 -2.92
N LEU A 86 -4.86 -0.14 -3.05
CA LEU A 86 -5.61 -0.63 -4.20
C LEU A 86 -6.85 -1.35 -3.70
N ILE A 87 -8.01 -1.10 -4.31
CA ILE A 87 -9.18 -1.93 -4.08
C ILE A 87 -9.36 -2.91 -5.24
N ASN A 88 -9.46 -4.18 -4.88
CA ASN A 88 -9.72 -5.24 -5.84
C ASN A 88 -10.59 -6.32 -5.18
N ASN A 89 -11.67 -6.72 -5.85
CA ASN A 89 -12.63 -7.72 -5.37
C ASN A 89 -13.14 -7.48 -3.92
N GLY A 90 -13.42 -6.22 -3.57
CA GLY A 90 -13.93 -5.84 -2.23
C GLY A 90 -12.90 -5.89 -1.11
N GLN A 91 -11.60 -6.00 -1.45
CA GLN A 91 -10.50 -5.94 -0.51
C GLN A 91 -9.66 -4.70 -0.76
N ILE A 92 -9.24 -4.03 0.31
CA ILE A 92 -8.21 -2.99 0.31
C ILE A 92 -6.86 -3.68 0.48
N TYR A 93 -5.96 -3.47 -0.46
CA TYR A 93 -4.56 -3.87 -0.39
C TYR A 93 -3.69 -2.67 -0.10
N LEU A 94 -2.75 -2.80 0.82
CA LEU A 94 -1.82 -1.75 1.17
C LEU A 94 -0.42 -2.07 0.66
N PHE A 95 0.21 -1.06 0.08
CA PHE A 95 1.54 -1.17 -0.51
C PHE A 95 2.46 -0.11 0.06
N ALA A 96 3.62 -0.52 0.57
CA ALA A 96 4.69 0.41 0.89
C ALA A 96 5.61 0.51 -0.32
N PHE A 97 5.73 1.70 -0.89
CA PHE A 97 6.44 1.90 -2.14
C PHE A 97 7.24 3.20 -2.16
N GLY A 98 8.41 3.17 -2.78
CA GLY A 98 9.22 4.36 -3.01
C GLY A 98 10.67 4.06 -3.37
N GLU A 99 11.42 5.14 -3.59
CA GLU A 99 12.86 5.11 -3.82
C GLU A 99 13.59 4.92 -2.48
N PHE A 100 14.39 3.86 -2.37
CA PHE A 100 15.18 3.53 -1.17
C PHE A 100 16.63 4.01 -1.27
N GLN A 101 17.19 4.01 -2.47
CA GLN A 101 18.50 4.57 -2.83
C GLN A 101 18.37 5.22 -4.22
N PRO A 102 19.30 6.11 -4.64
CA PRO A 102 19.25 6.71 -5.97
C PRO A 102 18.95 5.69 -7.07
N ALA A 103 17.82 5.88 -7.76
CA ALA A 103 17.27 5.02 -8.82
C ALA A 103 16.92 3.57 -8.44
N ARG A 104 16.92 3.21 -7.15
CA ARG A 104 16.54 1.88 -6.64
C ARG A 104 15.23 1.97 -5.86
N TYR A 105 14.23 1.26 -6.36
CA TYR A 105 12.87 1.25 -5.82
C TYR A 105 12.57 -0.06 -5.12
N ILE A 106 11.76 0.01 -4.07
CA ILE A 106 11.28 -1.15 -3.32
C ILE A 106 9.76 -1.09 -3.23
N LEU A 107 9.12 -2.25 -3.40
CA LEU A 107 7.68 -2.45 -3.18
C LEU A 107 7.48 -3.57 -2.17
N TYR A 108 6.71 -3.28 -1.12
CA TYR A 108 6.12 -4.28 -0.26
C TYR A 108 4.60 -4.27 -0.41
N ILE A 109 3.99 -5.45 -0.29
CA ILE A 109 2.60 -5.56 0.15
C ILE A 109 2.62 -5.64 1.67
N GLU A 110 1.90 -4.74 2.34
CA GLU A 110 1.86 -4.63 3.81
C GLU A 110 0.69 -5.42 4.41
N GLY A 111 -0.39 -5.60 3.63
CA GLY A 111 -1.54 -6.37 4.08
C GLY A 111 -2.78 -6.19 3.20
N ALA A 112 -3.85 -6.90 3.57
CA ALA A 112 -5.17 -6.72 2.98
C ALA A 112 -6.30 -6.72 4.03
N TRP A 113 -7.32 -5.91 3.78
CA TRP A 113 -8.50 -5.75 4.64
C TRP A 113 -9.76 -5.86 3.80
N TYR A 114 -10.80 -6.50 4.33
CA TYR A 114 -12.12 -6.46 3.71
C TYR A 114 -12.85 -5.20 4.13
N LEU A 115 -13.62 -4.65 3.19
CA LEU A 115 -14.65 -3.66 3.45
C LEU A 115 -15.91 -4.31 4.03
#